data_AF-D9TGR2-F1
#
_entry.id   AF-D9TGR2-F1
#
_cell.length_a   1.000
_cell.length_b   1.000
_cell.length_c   1.000
_cell.angle_alpha   90.00
_cell.angle_beta   90.00
_cell.angle_gamma   90.00
#
_symmetry.space_group_name_H-M   'P 1'
#
loop_
_entity.id
_entity.type
_entity.pdbx_description
1 polymer ?
#
loop_
_entity_poly.entity_id
_entity_poly.type
_entity_poly.pdbx_seq_one_letter_code
_entity_poly.pdbx_strand_id
1 'polypeptide(L)' 'MKKINKFLSIGLIIIALMLLLKHFSVQLPDFFEELCYGIGVGLELFGIYLMFGDTSKFRNYKIRLVKK' A
#
# COMPACT_ATOMS: atom_id res chain seq x y z
N MET A 1 11.30 -1.22 17.74
CA MET A 1 10.95 -0.23 16.70
C MET A 1 9.84 -0.81 15.83
N LYS A 2 8.63 -0.21 15.83
CA LYS A 2 7.50 -0.67 15.01
C LYS A 2 7.93 -0.65 13.55
N LYS A 3 8.11 -1.83 12.95
CA LYS A 3 8.54 -1.99 11.57
C LYS A 3 7.46 -1.36 10.68
N ILE A 4 7.70 -0.16 10.16
CA ILE A 4 6.79 0.49 9.22
C ILE A 4 6.51 -0.50 8.10
N ASN A 5 5.24 -0.86 7.95
CA ASN A 5 4.85 -1.92 7.04
C ASN A 5 5.01 -1.37 5.63
N LYS A 6 5.84 -2.01 4.80
CA LYS A 6 6.15 -1.53 3.44
C LYS A 6 4.88 -1.26 2.61
N PHE A 7 3.80 -2.00 2.87
CA PHE A 7 2.49 -1.83 2.25
C PHE A 7 1.82 -0.49 2.56
N LEU A 8 1.85 -0.06 3.82
CA LEU A 8 1.36 1.25 4.25
C LEU A 8 2.17 2.37 3.57
N SER A 9 3.49 2.23 3.56
CA SER A 9 4.37 3.20 2.88
C SER A 9 4.09 3.29 1.38
N ILE A 10 3.84 2.16 0.71
CA ILE A 10 3.53 2.10 -0.72
C ILE A 10 2.16 2.73 -1.01
N GLY A 11 1.14 2.43 -0.21
CA GLY A 11 -0.19 3.05 -0.33
C GLY A 11 -0.13 4.56 -0.21
N LEU A 12 0.61 5.07 0.79
CA LEU A 12 0.82 6.50 1.00
C LEU A 12 1.55 7.17 -0.17
N ILE A 13 2.57 6.52 -0.73
CA ILE A 13 3.30 7.04 -1.90
C ILE A 13 2.39 7.11 -3.12
N ILE A 14 1.52 6.11 -3.35
CA ILE A 14 0.58 6.09 -4.47
C ILE A 14 -0.41 7.24 -4.36
N ILE A 15 -0.99 7.47 -3.17
CA ILE A 15 -1.94 8.57 -2.92
C ILE A 15 -1.24 9.93 -3.05
N ALA A 16 -0.05 10.08 -2.48
CA ALA A 16 0.72 11.33 -2.58
C ALA A 16 1.09 11.65 -4.03
N LEU A 17 1.47 10.64 -4.82
CA LEU A 17 1.77 10.81 -6.25
C LEU A 17 0.50 11.18 -7.03
N MET A 18 -0.64 10.54 -6.76
CA MET A 18 -1.95 10.89 -7.32
C MET A 18 -2.32 12.35 -7.05
N LEU A 19 -2.17 12.80 -5.80
CA LEU A 19 -2.45 14.17 -5.39
C LEU A 19 -1.55 15.18 -6.14
N LEU A 20 -0.29 14.81 -6.34
CA LEU A 20 0.69 15.61 -7.06
C LEU A 20 0.34 15.71 -8.54
N LEU A 21 0.00 14.60 -9.21
CA LEU A 21 -0.46 14.62 -10.61
C LEU A 21 -1.72 15.47 -10.79
N LYS A 22 -2.67 15.39 -9.84
CA LYS A 22 -3.88 16.23 -9.84
C LYS A 22 -3.55 17.71 -9.68
N HIS A 23 -2.56 18.06 -8.84
CA HIS A 23 -2.09 19.43 -8.69
C HIS A 23 -1.47 19.99 -9.97
N PHE A 24 -0.78 19.14 -10.75
CA PHE A 24 -0.22 19.52 -12.05
C PHE A 24 -1.28 19.57 -13.18
N SER A 25 -2.58 19.49 -12.86
CA SER A 25 -3.70 19.49 -13.83
C SER A 25 -3.57 18.40 -14.91
N VAL A 26 -2.89 17.30 -14.60
CA VAL A 26 -2.86 16.13 -15.47
C VAL A 26 -4.24 15.48 -15.35
N GLN A 27 -5.10 15.71 -16.34
CA GLN A 27 -6.38 15.03 -16.45
C GLN A 27 -6.11 13.56 -16.82
N LEU A 28 -6.00 12.72 -15.80
CA LEU A 28 -6.14 11.29 -16.02
C LEU A 28 -7.62 10.97 -16.26
N PRO A 29 -7.94 9.94 -17.06
CA PRO A 29 -9.30 9.46 -17.18
C PRO A 29 -9.85 9.11 -15.80
N ASP A 30 -11.12 9.45 -15.52
CA ASP A 30 -11.76 9.24 -14.21
C ASP A 30 -11.57 7.82 -13.67
N PHE A 31 -11.60 6.82 -14.56
CA PHE A 31 -11.35 5.42 -14.24
C PHE A 31 -10.00 5.20 -13.56
N PHE A 32 -8.91 5.80 -14.06
CA PHE A 32 -7.58 5.64 -13.48
C PHE A 32 -7.41 6.43 -12.20
N GLU A 33 -8.06 7.60 -12.09
CA GLU A 33 -8.07 8.40 -10.86
C GLU A 33 -8.66 7.59 -9.71
N GLU A 34 -9.89 7.10 -9.88
CA GLU A 34 -10.60 6.32 -8.87
C GLU A 34 -9.91 4.97 -8.59
N LEU A 35 -9.35 4.31 -9.61
CA LEU A 35 -8.62 3.06 -9.43
C LEU A 35 -7.39 3.24 -8.54
N CYS A 36 -6.56 4.28 -8.74
CA CYS A 36 -5.38 4.47 -7.88
C CYS A 36 -5.74 4.93 -6.47
N TYR A 37 -6.78 5.76 -6.31
CA TYR A 37 -7.27 6.08 -4.96
C TYR A 37 -7.79 4.83 -4.25
N GLY A 38 -8.58 4.00 -4.94
CA GLY A 38 -9.07 2.72 -4.41
C GLY A 38 -7.94 1.75 -4.05
N ILE A 39 -6.94 1.60 -4.91
CA ILE A 39 -5.75 0.77 -4.66
C ILE A 39 -4.91 1.33 -3.51
N GLY A 40 -4.72 2.66 -3.45
CA GLY A 40 -3.97 3.34 -2.39
C GLY A 40 -4.60 3.11 -1.01
N VAL A 41 -5.90 3.38 -0.88
CA VAL A 41 -6.66 3.16 0.35
C VAL A 41 -6.73 1.66 0.68
N GLY A 42 -6.92 0.81 -0.33
CA GLY A 42 -6.91 -0.64 -0.17
C GLY A 42 -5.58 -1.19 0.37
N LEU A 43 -4.46 -0.67 -0.13
CA LEU A 43 -3.11 -1.02 0.34
C LEU A 43 -2.83 -0.51 1.76
N GLU A 44 -3.34 0.66 2.13
CA GLU A 44 -3.27 1.15 3.51
C GLU A 44 -4.06 0.26 4.46
N LEU A 45 -5.32 -0.06 4.13
CA LEU A 45 -6.17 -0.97 4.92
C LEU A 45 -5.55 -2.37 5.01
N PHE A 46 -5.02 -2.89 3.91
CA PHE A 46 -4.29 -4.16 3.90
C PHE A 46 -3.01 -4.09 4.74
N GLY A 47 -2.31 -2.96 4.71
CA GLY A 47 -1.12 -2.69 5.52
C GLY A 47 -1.44 -2.65 7.02
N ILE A 48 -2.56 -2.03 7.40
CA ILE A 48 -3.10 -1.97 8.78
C ILE A 48 -3.57 -3.36 9.22
N TYR A 49 -4.30 -4.08 8.36
CA TYR A 49 -4.75 -5.44 8.60
C TYR A 49 -3.57 -6.38 8.85
N LEU A 50 -2.50 -6.28 8.06
CA LEU A 50 -1.27 -7.02 8.31
C LEU A 50 -0.57 -6.58 9.59
N MET A 51 -0.75 -5.34 10.04
CA MET A 51 -0.12 -4.81 11.26
C MET A 51 -0.85 -5.27 12.53
N PHE A 52 -2.18 -5.38 12.48
CA PHE A 52 -3.04 -5.88 13.56
C PHE A 52 -3.20 -7.40 13.55
N GLY A 53 -3.25 -8.01 12.37
CA GLY A 53 -3.31 -9.45 12.15
C GLY A 53 -1.93 -10.07 12.29
N ASP A 54 -1.62 -10.52 13.50
CA ASP A 54 -0.51 -11.43 13.87
C ASP A 54 0.58 -11.61 12.78
N THR A 55 1.42 -10.58 12.63
CA THR A 55 2.55 -10.52 11.67
C THR A 55 3.52 -11.71 11.77
N SER A 56 3.45 -12.48 12.87
CA SER A 56 4.22 -13.69 13.12
C SER A 56 4.02 -14.75 12.03
N LYS A 57 2.78 -14.94 11.53
CA LYS A 57 2.46 -15.94 10.49
C LYS A 57 3.05 -15.56 9.13
N PHE A 58 2.92 -14.29 8.74
CA PHE A 58 3.43 -13.81 7.45
C PHE A 58 4.97 -13.76 7.42
N ARG A 59 5.60 -13.41 8.55
CA ARG A 59 7.07 -13.45 8.71
C ARG A 59 7.60 -14.87 8.61
N ASN A 60 6.97 -15.83 9.29
CA ASN A 60 7.36 -17.23 9.21
C ASN A 60 7.11 -17.84 7.82
N TYR A 61 6.07 -17.39 7.10
CA TYR A 61 5.84 -17.81 5.72
C TYR A 61 6.94 -17.31 4.76
N LYS A 62 7.32 -16.03 4.86
CA LYS A 62 8.46 -15.49 4.09
C LYS A 62 9.78 -16.22 4.37
N ILE A 63 10.06 -16.55 5.63
CA ILE A 63 11.28 -17.28 6.00
C ILE A 63 11.27 -18.70 5.41
N ARG A 64 10.12 -19.37 5.35
CA ARG A 64 10.01 -20.71 4.72
C ARG A 64 10.18 -20.67 3.21
N LEU A 65 9.71 -19.62 2.54
CA LEU A 65 9.88 -19.47 1.08
C LEU A 65 11.32 -19.14 0.67
N VAL A 66 12.08 -18.41 1.50
CA VAL A 66 13.50 -18.10 1.23
C VAL A 66 14.41 -19.28 1.57
N LYS A 67 13.97 -20.19 2.45
CA LYS A 67 14.73 -21.40 2.83
C LYS A 67 14.49 -22.61 1.91
N LYS A 68 13.65 -22.48 0.88
CA LYS A 68 13.42 -23.51 -0.13
C LYS A 68 14.02 -23.04 -1.46
#